data_AF-A0A8J3SDG6-F1
#
_entry.id   AF-A0A8J3SDG6-F1
#
_cell.length_a   1.000
_cell.length_b   1.000
_cell.length_c   1.000
_cell.angle_alpha   90.00
_cell.angle_beta   90.00
_cell.angle_gamma   90.00
#
_symmetry.space_group_name_H-M   'P 1'
#
loop_
_entity.id
_entity.type
_entity.pdbx_description
1 polymer ?
#
loop_
_entity_poly.entity_id
_entity_poly.type
_entity_poly.pdbx_seq_one_letter_code
_entity_poly.pdbx_strand_id
1 'polypeptide(L)'
;MLGADRVERCAELARGAPLTRRSAELASLAGLFVGTRELGEQWWRQARDGKRPAPDEVLRAATAVDPWADLTVLEMLAAWIADDSADETWGRPSAVTDLNSWQAEDRIALPADAIPGQRIVVAFDAGGRLDAVVIRRPDEDLGSNLDFNSLRYSRPAEAQWSWGVAAGLGPHHLREDPDPYTQPVDPAAADALRVWALRHGATAEQTGREWRVKGDVVAAIERVDWMWRSGEWFAWWRGVAALVDGDPLQLAARLEEIAAAS
;
A
#
# COMPACT_ATOMS: atom_id res chain seq x y z
N MET A 1 -8.08 11.27 -19.63
CA MET A 1 -7.99 9.78 -19.64
C MET A 1 -6.52 9.39 -19.59
N LEU A 2 -6.15 8.16 -19.20
CA LEU A 2 -4.74 7.74 -19.12
C LEU A 2 -4.03 7.77 -20.50
N GLY A 3 -4.73 7.48 -21.60
CA GLY A 3 -4.14 7.35 -22.94
C GLY A 3 -3.53 5.95 -23.16
N ALA A 4 -3.45 5.52 -24.42
CA ALA A 4 -3.12 4.14 -24.78
C ALA A 4 -1.73 3.71 -24.26
N ASP A 5 -0.69 4.52 -24.51
CA ASP A 5 0.69 4.21 -24.13
C ASP A 5 0.85 4.02 -22.60
N ARG A 6 0.16 4.85 -21.80
CA ARG A 6 0.20 4.72 -20.34
C ARG A 6 -0.52 3.47 -19.88
N VAL A 7 -1.68 3.17 -20.48
CA VAL A 7 -2.44 1.96 -20.16
C VAL A 7 -1.62 0.71 -20.45
N GLU A 8 -0.95 0.67 -21.61
CA GLU A 8 -0.07 -0.45 -21.98
C GLU A 8 1.08 -0.59 -20.98
N ARG A 9 1.79 0.51 -20.67
CA ARG A 9 2.90 0.49 -19.73
C ARG A 9 2.48 0.07 -18.31
N CYS A 10 1.36 0.61 -17.83
CA CYS A 10 0.77 0.21 -16.56
C CYS A 10 0.42 -1.29 -16.52
N ALA A 11 -0.15 -1.82 -17.61
CA ALA A 11 -0.48 -3.24 -17.71
C ALA A 11 0.77 -4.13 -17.79
N GLU A 12 1.86 -3.68 -18.41
CA GLU A 12 3.15 -4.37 -18.36
C GLU A 12 3.71 -4.44 -16.94
N LEU A 13 3.71 -3.31 -16.21
CA LEU A 13 4.22 -3.25 -14.84
C LEU A 13 3.41 -4.15 -13.90
N ALA A 14 2.08 -4.10 -13.97
CA ALA A 14 1.22 -4.94 -13.14
C ALA A 14 1.38 -6.45 -13.44
N ARG A 15 1.63 -6.82 -14.70
CA ARG A 15 1.94 -8.21 -15.07
C ARG A 15 3.33 -8.64 -14.58
N GLY A 16 4.32 -7.76 -14.69
CA GLY A 16 5.71 -8.01 -14.29
C GLY A 16 5.96 -7.97 -12.79
N ALA A 17 5.02 -7.45 -11.99
CA ALA A 17 5.15 -7.39 -10.54
C ALA A 17 5.11 -8.80 -9.88
N PRO A 18 5.71 -8.95 -8.69
CA PRO A 18 5.53 -10.15 -7.86
C PRO A 18 4.03 -10.47 -7.70
N LEU A 19 3.66 -11.75 -7.76
CA LEU A 19 2.25 -12.16 -7.75
C LEU A 19 1.56 -11.77 -6.44
N THR A 20 2.29 -11.75 -5.31
CA THR A 20 1.75 -11.29 -4.03
C THR A 20 1.57 -9.78 -3.93
N ARG A 21 2.21 -9.01 -4.82
CA ARG A 21 2.08 -7.56 -4.92
C ARG A 21 1.07 -7.11 -5.97
N ARG A 22 0.56 -8.03 -6.79
CA ARG A 22 -0.31 -7.70 -7.92
C ARG A 22 -1.62 -7.02 -7.52
N SER A 23 -2.16 -7.34 -6.34
CA SER A 23 -3.31 -6.62 -5.78
C SER A 23 -3.00 -5.14 -5.56
N ALA A 24 -1.84 -4.83 -4.98
CA ALA A 24 -1.39 -3.46 -4.75
C ALA A 24 -1.14 -2.70 -6.08
N GLU A 25 -0.57 -3.36 -7.09
CA GLU A 25 -0.41 -2.77 -8.43
C GLU A 25 -1.75 -2.37 -9.04
N LEU A 26 -2.72 -3.29 -9.03
CA LEU A 26 -4.03 -3.06 -9.61
C LEU A 26 -4.84 -2.02 -8.82
N ALA A 27 -4.71 -2.00 -7.49
CA ALA A 27 -5.24 -0.93 -6.64
C ALA A 27 -4.64 0.43 -7.02
N SER A 28 -3.33 0.48 -7.24
CA SER A 28 -2.62 1.69 -7.65
C SER A 28 -3.13 2.20 -9.00
N LEU A 29 -3.43 1.30 -9.95
CA LEU A 29 -4.06 1.67 -11.22
C LEU A 29 -5.46 2.29 -11.04
N ALA A 30 -6.25 1.80 -10.10
CA ALA A 30 -7.55 2.39 -9.77
C ALA A 30 -7.40 3.83 -9.26
N GLY A 31 -6.45 4.05 -8.35
CA GLY A 31 -6.10 5.40 -7.86
C GLY A 31 -5.65 6.32 -8.99
N LEU A 32 -4.72 5.87 -9.84
CA LEU A 32 -4.23 6.62 -11.00
C LEU A 32 -5.33 6.98 -12.00
N PHE A 33 -6.26 6.06 -12.26
CA PHE A 33 -7.38 6.32 -13.14
C PHE A 33 -8.29 7.43 -12.60
N VAL A 34 -8.66 7.35 -11.32
CA VAL A 34 -9.51 8.36 -10.67
C VAL A 34 -8.79 9.71 -10.57
N GLY A 35 -7.52 9.71 -10.13
CA GLY A 35 -6.73 10.93 -10.02
C GLY A 35 -6.46 11.61 -11.36
N THR A 36 -6.21 10.85 -12.43
CA THR A 36 -6.05 11.43 -13.77
C THR A 36 -7.33 12.10 -14.27
N ARG A 37 -8.50 11.59 -13.87
CA ARG A 37 -9.78 12.22 -14.20
C ARG A 37 -9.99 13.52 -13.42
N GLU A 38 -9.46 13.62 -12.21
CA GLU A 38 -9.61 14.76 -11.33
C GLU A 38 -8.62 15.88 -11.65
N LEU A 39 -7.33 15.57 -11.68
CA LEU A 39 -6.23 16.52 -11.90
C LEU A 39 -5.96 16.82 -13.38
N GLY A 40 -6.56 16.05 -14.29
CA GLY A 40 -6.38 16.18 -15.73
C GLY A 40 -5.08 15.58 -16.28
N GLU A 41 -4.99 15.50 -17.61
CA GLU A 41 -3.87 14.84 -18.29
C GLU A 41 -2.55 15.61 -18.21
N GLN A 42 -2.60 16.90 -17.88
CA GLN A 42 -1.41 17.72 -17.68
C GLN A 42 -0.57 17.26 -16.48
N TRP A 43 -1.19 16.64 -15.47
CA TRP A 43 -0.49 16.13 -14.29
C TRP A 43 0.68 15.21 -14.67
N TRP A 44 0.46 14.35 -15.67
CA TRP A 44 1.45 13.40 -16.18
C TRP A 44 2.72 14.04 -16.76
N ARG A 45 2.64 15.31 -17.17
CA ARG A 45 3.73 16.02 -17.87
C ARG A 45 4.42 17.06 -16.99
N GLN A 46 3.91 17.31 -15.79
CA GLN A 46 4.42 18.33 -14.91
C GLN A 46 5.47 17.74 -13.96
N ALA A 47 6.64 18.36 -13.90
CA ALA A 47 7.64 18.04 -12.91
C ALA A 47 7.11 18.38 -11.51
N ARG A 48 7.29 17.47 -10.54
CA ARG A 48 6.76 17.64 -9.18
C ARG A 48 7.74 18.43 -8.32
N ASP A 49 7.25 19.51 -7.72
CA ASP A 49 8.00 20.45 -6.85
C ASP A 49 9.33 20.98 -7.42
N GLY A 50 9.45 21.02 -8.76
CA GLY A 50 10.65 21.51 -9.45
C GLY A 50 11.91 20.67 -9.25
N LYS A 51 11.82 19.53 -8.57
CA LYS A 51 12.96 18.62 -8.28
C LYS A 51 12.74 17.22 -8.82
N ARG A 52 11.51 16.73 -8.78
CA ARG A 52 11.15 15.37 -9.19
C ARG A 52 10.71 15.36 -10.66
N PRO A 53 11.06 14.30 -11.41
CA PRO A 53 10.69 14.18 -12.82
C PRO A 53 9.17 14.15 -13.00
N ALA A 54 8.72 14.34 -14.25
CA ALA A 54 7.30 14.22 -14.56
C ALA A 54 6.83 12.77 -14.37
N PRO A 55 5.57 12.52 -13.96
CA PRO A 55 5.04 11.17 -13.79
C PRO A 55 5.20 10.26 -15.02
N ASP A 56 5.12 10.83 -16.24
CA ASP A 56 5.38 10.09 -17.49
C ASP A 56 6.81 9.56 -17.59
N GLU A 57 7.79 10.33 -17.12
CA GLU A 57 9.20 9.92 -17.16
C GLU A 57 9.45 8.78 -16.19
N VAL A 58 8.86 8.87 -14.99
CA VAL A 58 8.90 7.82 -13.96
C VAL A 58 8.26 6.53 -14.48
N LEU A 59 7.06 6.62 -15.05
CA LEU A 59 6.32 5.46 -15.57
C LEU A 59 7.11 4.74 -16.67
N ARG A 60 7.78 5.49 -17.56
CA ARG A 60 8.64 4.91 -18.60
C ARG A 60 9.89 4.28 -18.03
N ALA A 61 10.59 4.99 -17.13
CA ALA A 61 11.81 4.53 -16.50
C ALA A 61 11.60 3.30 -15.61
N ALA A 62 10.38 3.06 -15.14
CA ALA A 62 10.02 1.97 -14.24
C ALA A 62 10.94 1.88 -13.02
N THR A 63 11.35 3.02 -12.50
CA THR A 63 12.19 3.14 -11.32
C THR A 63 11.49 4.05 -10.33
N ALA A 64 11.23 3.55 -9.12
CA ALA A 64 10.75 4.37 -8.02
C ALA A 64 11.87 5.36 -7.61
N VAL A 65 11.49 6.57 -7.21
CA VAL A 65 12.43 7.63 -6.84
C VAL A 65 12.33 7.94 -5.36
N ASP A 66 13.45 8.33 -4.75
CA ASP A 66 13.49 8.72 -3.34
C ASP A 66 12.47 9.81 -3.00
N PRO A 67 11.87 9.78 -1.79
CA PRO A 67 12.09 8.81 -0.71
C PRO A 67 11.29 7.49 -0.79
N TRP A 68 10.60 7.17 -1.90
CA TRP A 68 9.72 6.00 -2.02
C TRP A 68 10.37 4.82 -2.75
N ALA A 69 11.69 4.66 -2.63
CA ALA A 69 12.43 3.61 -3.35
C ALA A 69 12.04 2.17 -2.93
N ASP A 70 11.32 2.03 -1.83
CA ASP A 70 10.76 0.78 -1.30
C ASP A 70 9.40 0.40 -1.93
N LEU A 71 8.73 1.34 -2.61
CA LEU A 71 7.49 1.12 -3.33
C LEU A 71 7.75 0.69 -4.77
N THR A 72 6.76 0.02 -5.38
CA THR A 72 6.76 -0.09 -6.84
C THR A 72 6.44 1.27 -7.48
N VAL A 73 6.72 1.37 -8.78
CA VAL A 73 6.47 2.60 -9.54
C VAL A 73 4.98 2.96 -9.54
N LEU A 74 4.09 1.98 -9.66
CA LEU A 74 2.65 2.25 -9.66
C LEU A 74 2.17 2.68 -8.27
N GLU A 75 2.62 2.02 -7.20
CA GLU A 75 2.32 2.41 -5.81
C GLU A 75 2.78 3.86 -5.54
N MET A 76 4.01 4.20 -5.92
CA MET A 76 4.54 5.55 -5.75
C MET A 76 3.74 6.59 -6.55
N LEU A 77 3.43 6.32 -7.82
CA LEU A 77 2.65 7.23 -8.65
C LEU A 77 1.21 7.40 -8.14
N ALA A 78 0.59 6.35 -7.60
CA ALA A 78 -0.71 6.42 -6.95
C ALA A 78 -0.67 7.27 -5.68
N ALA A 79 0.39 7.14 -4.86
CA ALA A 79 0.58 8.01 -3.70
C ALA A 79 0.75 9.47 -4.12
N TRP A 80 1.51 9.73 -5.18
CA TRP A 80 1.73 11.09 -5.69
C TRP A 80 0.42 11.75 -6.16
N ILE A 81 -0.36 11.06 -6.98
CA ILE A 81 -1.61 11.61 -7.51
C ILE A 81 -2.65 11.82 -6.40
N ALA A 82 -2.64 10.96 -5.38
CA ALA A 82 -3.50 11.08 -4.22
C ALA A 82 -3.15 12.30 -3.36
N ASP A 83 -1.87 12.57 -3.14
CA ASP A 83 -1.41 13.78 -2.45
C ASP A 83 -1.70 15.06 -3.23
N ASP A 84 -1.44 15.06 -4.54
CA ASP A 84 -1.67 16.24 -5.36
C ASP A 84 -3.18 16.57 -5.45
N SER A 85 -4.06 15.56 -5.49
CA SER A 85 -5.53 15.72 -5.38
C SER A 85 -5.97 16.23 -4.01
N ALA A 86 -5.37 15.71 -2.92
CA ALA A 86 -5.62 16.23 -1.58
C ALA A 86 -5.18 17.69 -1.44
N ASP A 87 -4.04 18.06 -2.01
CA ASP A 87 -3.49 19.41 -1.97
C ASP A 87 -4.36 20.40 -2.78
N GLU A 88 -4.88 20.01 -3.93
CA GLU A 88 -5.81 20.84 -4.72
C GLU A 88 -7.14 21.06 -3.97
N THR A 89 -7.62 20.03 -3.27
CA THR A 89 -8.93 20.07 -2.60
C THR A 89 -8.89 20.77 -1.24
N TRP A 90 -7.84 20.53 -0.44
CA TRP A 90 -7.77 20.96 0.96
C TRP A 90 -6.57 21.84 1.28
N GLY A 91 -5.72 22.12 0.30
CA GLY A 91 -4.46 22.82 0.50
C GLY A 91 -3.35 21.89 0.96
N ARG A 92 -2.11 22.39 0.82
CA ARG A 92 -0.90 21.67 1.24
C ARG A 92 -0.88 21.49 2.75
N PRO A 93 -0.50 20.31 3.27
CA PRO A 93 -0.40 20.08 4.70
C PRO A 93 0.74 20.91 5.29
N SER A 94 0.52 21.50 6.46
CA SER A 94 1.56 22.21 7.20
C SER A 94 2.48 21.28 8.00
N ALA A 95 2.05 20.04 8.21
CA ALA A 95 2.76 19.02 8.97
C ALA A 95 2.32 17.60 8.57
N VAL A 96 3.07 16.60 9.04
CA VAL A 96 2.73 15.17 8.92
C VAL A 96 2.57 14.59 10.32
N THR A 97 1.57 13.74 10.53
CA THR A 97 1.38 12.99 11.79
C THR A 97 1.19 11.51 11.50
N ASP A 98 1.68 10.67 12.40
CA ASP A 98 1.40 9.23 12.41
C ASP A 98 0.14 8.96 13.25
N LEU A 99 -0.84 8.23 12.68
CA LEU A 99 -2.07 7.83 13.36
C LEU A 99 -1.97 6.48 14.10
N ASN A 100 -0.82 5.80 14.08
CA ASN A 100 -0.58 4.62 14.92
C ASN A 100 -0.48 4.98 16.42
N SER A 101 -0.38 6.27 16.75
CA SER A 101 -0.49 6.77 18.12
C SER A 101 -1.89 7.29 18.40
N TRP A 102 -2.46 6.90 19.54
CA TRP A 102 -3.73 7.41 20.06
C TRP A 102 -3.60 8.79 20.72
N GLN A 103 -2.38 9.34 20.83
CA GLN A 103 -2.15 10.66 21.39
C GLN A 103 -2.57 11.74 20.37
N ALA A 104 -3.57 12.55 20.74
CA ALA A 104 -4.09 13.63 19.91
C ALA A 104 -3.36 14.97 20.12
N GLU A 105 -2.76 15.16 21.29
CA GLU A 105 -2.19 16.45 21.73
C GLU A 105 -0.74 16.64 21.26
N ASP A 106 -0.41 17.85 20.82
CA ASP A 106 0.93 18.33 20.44
C ASP A 106 1.69 17.45 19.44
N ARG A 107 0.94 16.86 18.51
CA ARG A 107 1.50 16.02 17.44
C ARG A 107 2.18 16.82 16.34
N ILE A 108 1.88 18.11 16.24
CA ILE A 108 2.45 19.01 15.25
C ILE A 108 3.00 20.27 15.92
N ALA A 109 4.06 20.82 15.33
CA ALA A 109 4.53 22.15 15.69
C ALA A 109 3.53 23.20 15.19
N LEU A 110 3.20 24.16 16.05
CA LEU A 110 2.35 25.28 15.69
C LEU A 110 3.14 26.32 14.85
N PRO A 111 2.52 26.91 13.81
CA PRO A 111 3.03 28.12 13.19
C PRO A 111 3.23 29.24 14.22
N ALA A 112 4.20 30.12 13.98
CA ALA A 112 4.52 31.22 14.90
C ALA A 112 3.36 32.23 15.07
N ASP A 113 2.50 32.33 14.07
CA ASP A 113 1.30 33.18 14.03
C ASP A 113 0.01 32.42 14.39
N ALA A 114 0.13 31.24 15.00
CA ALA A 114 -1.01 30.41 15.36
C ALA A 114 -1.96 31.13 16.34
N ILE A 115 -3.26 31.07 16.07
CA ILE A 115 -4.30 31.62 16.94
C ILE A 115 -5.23 30.54 17.48
N PRO A 116 -5.76 30.65 18.71
CA PRO A 116 -6.73 29.70 19.23
C PRO A 116 -7.92 29.51 18.28
N GLY A 117 -8.32 28.26 18.08
CA GLY A 117 -9.41 27.85 17.17
C GLY A 117 -8.99 27.71 15.71
N GLN A 118 -7.77 28.10 15.33
CA GLN A 118 -7.27 27.89 13.97
C GLN A 118 -7.20 26.40 13.66
N ARG A 119 -7.60 26.04 12.44
CA ARG A 119 -7.45 24.69 11.89
C ARG A 119 -6.24 24.63 10.99
N ILE A 120 -5.36 23.68 11.25
CA ILE A 120 -4.15 23.41 10.49
C ILE A 120 -4.34 22.08 9.78
N VAL A 121 -4.20 22.07 8.46
CA VAL A 121 -4.30 20.82 7.68
C VAL A 121 -3.00 20.02 7.87
N VAL A 122 -3.15 18.75 8.21
CA VAL A 122 -2.08 17.80 8.48
C VAL A 122 -2.24 16.59 7.56
N ALA A 123 -1.15 16.07 7.02
CA ALA A 123 -1.15 14.80 6.30
C ALA A 123 -0.85 13.65 7.25
N PHE A 124 -1.40 12.47 6.96
CA PHE A 124 -1.14 11.28 7.76
C PHE A 124 -0.85 10.01 6.95
N ASP A 125 -1.24 10.00 5.68
CA ASP A 125 -0.93 8.98 4.70
C ASP A 125 -1.05 9.62 3.30
N ALA A 126 -0.70 8.90 2.25
CA ALA A 126 -0.85 9.36 0.86
C ALA A 126 -2.29 9.77 0.57
N GLY A 127 -2.50 11.06 0.24
CA GLY A 127 -3.83 11.63 0.00
C GLY A 127 -4.74 11.72 1.24
N GLY A 128 -4.28 11.30 2.42
CA GLY A 128 -5.00 11.42 3.68
C GLY A 128 -4.75 12.78 4.33
N ARG A 129 -5.82 13.44 4.80
CA ARG A 129 -5.74 14.70 5.55
C ARG A 129 -6.61 14.65 6.81
N LEU A 130 -6.17 15.34 7.85
CA LEU A 130 -6.98 15.70 9.00
C LEU A 130 -6.61 17.10 9.45
N ASP A 131 -7.45 17.71 10.28
CA ASP A 131 -7.16 19.01 10.86
C ASP A 131 -6.62 18.84 12.28
N ALA A 132 -5.63 19.66 12.63
CA ALA A 132 -5.26 19.95 14.01
C ALA A 132 -5.86 21.30 14.41
N VAL A 133 -6.54 21.35 15.55
CA VAL A 133 -7.10 22.58 16.11
C VAL A 133 -6.10 23.17 17.09
N VAL A 134 -5.78 24.45 16.92
CA VAL A 134 -4.98 25.20 17.90
C VAL A 134 -5.83 25.46 19.13
N ILE A 135 -5.38 24.98 20.29
CA ILE A 135 -6.07 25.17 21.55
C ILE A 135 -5.25 26.10 22.46
N ARG A 136 -5.96 26.91 23.24
CA ARG A 136 -5.35 27.63 24.36
C ARG A 136 -5.49 26.79 25.63
N ARG A 137 -4.40 26.61 26.34
CA ARG A 137 -4.33 25.85 27.60
C ARG A 137 -4.59 26.73 28.82
N PRO A 138 -4.83 26.13 30.00
CA PRO A 138 -5.04 26.88 31.24
C PRO A 138 -3.86 27.77 31.67
N ASP A 139 -2.64 27.47 31.22
CA ASP A 139 -1.42 28.24 31.44
C ASP A 139 -1.18 29.33 30.38
N GLU A 140 -2.17 29.60 29.53
CA GLU A 140 -2.15 30.53 28.38
C GLU A 140 -1.26 30.10 27.20
N ASP A 141 -0.55 28.96 27.31
CA ASP A 141 0.22 28.40 26.21
C ASP A 141 -0.68 27.83 25.10
N LEU A 142 -0.18 27.86 23.87
CA LEU A 142 -0.86 27.25 22.72
C LEU A 142 -0.38 25.80 22.53
N GLY A 143 -1.34 24.91 22.29
CA GLY A 143 -1.09 23.53 21.88
C GLY A 143 -1.87 23.17 20.61
N SER A 144 -1.60 21.99 20.06
CA SER A 144 -2.42 21.43 18.97
C SER A 144 -3.19 20.20 19.44
N ASN A 145 -4.39 20.01 18.90
CA ASN A 145 -5.15 18.77 19.12
C ASN A 145 -5.69 18.26 17.79
N LEU A 146 -5.41 16.99 17.48
CA LEU A 146 -5.92 16.36 16.26
C LEU A 146 -7.45 16.19 16.32
N ASP A 147 -8.14 16.65 15.28
CA ASP A 147 -9.58 16.46 15.12
C ASP A 147 -9.85 15.22 14.26
N PHE A 148 -9.97 14.06 14.91
CA PHE A 148 -10.24 12.79 14.24
C PHE A 148 -11.56 12.76 13.45
N ASN A 149 -12.52 13.64 13.76
CA ASN A 149 -13.77 13.73 13.00
C ASN A 149 -13.58 14.41 11.64
N SER A 150 -12.42 15.04 11.42
CA SER A 150 -12.06 15.68 10.15
C SER A 150 -11.22 14.80 9.23
N LEU A 151 -11.00 13.54 9.60
CA LEU A 151 -10.25 12.57 8.81
C LEU A 151 -10.92 12.36 7.45
N ARG A 152 -10.13 12.50 6.39
CA ARG A 152 -10.59 12.44 5.00
C ARG A 152 -9.50 11.91 4.09
N TYR A 153 -9.90 11.23 3.02
CA TYR A 153 -9.00 10.73 1.98
C TYR A 153 -9.38 11.31 0.63
N SER A 154 -8.38 11.67 -0.17
CA SER A 154 -8.60 12.08 -1.55
C SER A 154 -9.28 10.96 -2.33
N ARG A 155 -10.05 11.32 -3.37
CA ARG A 155 -10.76 10.31 -4.17
C ARG A 155 -9.84 9.27 -4.80
N PRO A 156 -8.61 9.61 -5.25
CA PRO A 156 -7.66 8.60 -5.74
C PRO A 156 -7.25 7.60 -4.65
N ALA A 157 -6.99 8.08 -3.42
CA ALA A 157 -6.69 7.21 -2.28
C ALA A 157 -7.90 6.32 -1.95
N GLU A 158 -9.10 6.88 -1.86
CA GLU A 158 -10.32 6.10 -1.63
C GLU A 158 -10.52 5.02 -2.70
N ALA A 159 -10.26 5.33 -3.97
CA ALA A 159 -10.38 4.39 -5.07
C ALA A 159 -9.36 3.25 -4.98
N GLN A 160 -8.10 3.56 -4.65
CA GLN A 160 -7.06 2.58 -4.44
C GLN A 160 -7.44 1.62 -3.30
N TRP A 161 -7.77 2.15 -2.12
CA TRP A 161 -8.16 1.36 -0.96
C TRP A 161 -9.43 0.54 -1.22
N SER A 162 -10.46 1.16 -1.82
CA SER A 162 -11.72 0.47 -2.14
C SER A 162 -11.50 -0.68 -3.12
N TRP A 163 -10.63 -0.51 -4.11
CA TRP A 163 -10.26 -1.58 -5.02
C TRP A 163 -9.57 -2.71 -4.27
N GLY A 164 -8.57 -2.39 -3.42
CA GLY A 164 -7.84 -3.38 -2.64
C GLY A 164 -8.76 -4.22 -1.74
N VAL A 165 -9.69 -3.57 -1.05
CA VAL A 165 -10.69 -4.24 -0.19
C VAL A 165 -11.64 -5.11 -1.02
N ALA A 166 -12.11 -4.63 -2.16
CA ALA A 166 -13.09 -5.35 -2.97
C ALA A 166 -12.48 -6.54 -3.73
N ALA A 167 -11.22 -6.41 -4.16
CA ALA A 167 -10.54 -7.40 -5.00
C ALA A 167 -9.76 -8.44 -4.18
N GLY A 168 -9.36 -8.12 -2.93
CA GLY A 168 -8.54 -8.98 -2.10
C GLY A 168 -7.12 -9.19 -2.66
N LEU A 169 -6.37 -10.13 -2.09
CA LEU A 169 -4.99 -10.43 -2.51
C LEU A 169 -4.89 -11.30 -3.78
N GLY A 170 -6.01 -11.86 -4.27
CA GLY A 170 -6.07 -12.60 -5.54
C GLY A 170 -6.33 -14.11 -5.37
N PRO A 171 -6.06 -14.95 -6.38
CA PRO A 171 -5.36 -14.70 -7.65
C PRO A 171 -5.97 -13.62 -8.56
N HIS A 172 -5.12 -12.79 -9.18
CA HIS A 172 -5.50 -11.73 -10.11
C HIS A 172 -5.02 -12.06 -11.54
N HIS A 173 -5.83 -12.79 -12.31
CA HIS A 173 -5.46 -13.25 -13.65
C HIS A 173 -5.46 -12.11 -14.68
N LEU A 174 -4.30 -11.81 -15.29
CA LEU A 174 -4.11 -10.69 -16.22
C LEU A 174 -3.85 -11.14 -17.66
N ARG A 175 -4.68 -12.05 -18.21
CA ARG A 175 -4.58 -12.56 -19.61
C ARG A 175 -3.13 -12.86 -20.04
N GLU A 176 -2.41 -13.60 -19.21
CA GLU A 176 -1.04 -14.06 -19.45
C GLU A 176 -1.06 -15.51 -19.95
N ASP A 177 -0.15 -15.84 -20.86
CA ASP A 177 0.08 -17.20 -21.32
C ASP A 177 1.60 -17.49 -21.30
N PRO A 178 2.07 -18.43 -20.45
CA PRO A 178 1.29 -19.23 -19.51
C PRO A 178 0.76 -18.44 -18.31
N ASP A 179 -0.36 -18.90 -17.72
CA ASP A 179 -0.91 -18.32 -16.50
C ASP A 179 0.04 -18.52 -15.31
N PRO A 180 0.59 -17.46 -14.70
CA PRO A 180 1.57 -17.58 -13.64
C PRO A 180 1.01 -18.26 -12.37
N TYR A 181 -0.30 -18.22 -12.13
CA TYR A 181 -0.92 -18.86 -10.97
C TYR A 181 -1.01 -20.38 -11.10
N THR A 182 -0.86 -20.91 -12.32
CA THR A 182 -0.84 -22.36 -12.58
C THR A 182 0.55 -22.98 -12.45
N GLN A 183 1.59 -22.15 -12.25
CA GLN A 183 2.94 -22.63 -12.07
C GLN A 183 3.07 -23.44 -10.78
N PRO A 184 3.77 -24.59 -10.79
CA PRO A 184 3.95 -25.40 -9.61
C PRO A 184 4.81 -24.67 -8.57
N VAL A 185 4.55 -24.97 -7.29
CA VAL A 185 5.39 -24.55 -6.15
C VAL A 185 6.25 -25.72 -5.66
N ASP A 186 7.31 -25.43 -4.89
CA ASP A 186 8.07 -26.48 -4.20
C ASP A 186 7.16 -27.20 -3.19
N PRO A 187 6.93 -28.52 -3.35
CA PRO A 187 5.98 -29.25 -2.51
C PRO A 187 6.46 -29.37 -1.05
N ALA A 188 7.77 -29.44 -0.80
CA ALA A 188 8.30 -29.56 0.55
C ALA A 188 8.18 -28.24 1.32
N ALA A 189 8.51 -27.12 0.66
CA ALA A 189 8.33 -25.79 1.25
C ALA A 189 6.84 -25.48 1.47
N ALA A 190 5.99 -25.81 0.49
CA ALA A 190 4.55 -25.62 0.59
C ALA A 190 3.94 -26.43 1.76
N ASP A 191 4.32 -27.70 1.91
CA ASP A 191 3.86 -28.52 3.03
C ASP A 191 4.35 -27.98 4.38
N ALA A 192 5.62 -27.61 4.49
CA ALA A 192 6.18 -27.03 5.72
C ALA A 192 5.42 -25.78 6.17
N LEU A 193 5.19 -24.83 5.26
CA LEU A 193 4.48 -23.57 5.54
C LEU A 193 3.00 -23.81 5.88
N ARG A 194 2.35 -24.77 5.22
CA ARG A 194 0.95 -25.13 5.49
C ARG A 194 0.79 -25.84 6.84
N VAL A 195 1.66 -26.82 7.13
CA VAL A 195 1.67 -27.53 8.41
C VAL A 195 1.94 -26.57 9.56
N TRP A 196 2.87 -25.63 9.38
CA TRP A 196 3.09 -24.57 10.34
C TRP A 196 1.80 -23.77 10.60
N ALA A 197 1.12 -23.29 9.55
CA ALA A 197 -0.10 -22.49 9.69
C ALA A 197 -1.20 -23.26 10.45
N LEU A 198 -1.39 -24.55 10.15
CA LEU A 198 -2.34 -25.41 10.85
C LEU A 198 -2.00 -25.57 12.34
N ARG A 199 -0.72 -25.74 12.68
CA ARG A 199 -0.27 -25.83 14.09
C ARG A 199 -0.49 -24.53 14.85
N HIS A 200 -0.45 -23.39 14.17
CA HIS A 200 -0.62 -22.07 14.77
C HIS A 200 -2.07 -21.55 14.73
N GLY A 201 -3.03 -22.45 14.44
CA GLY A 201 -4.46 -22.16 14.58
C GLY A 201 -5.14 -21.64 13.32
N ALA A 202 -4.57 -21.83 12.13
CA ALA A 202 -5.36 -21.78 10.91
C ALA A 202 -6.15 -23.09 10.72
N THR A 203 -7.32 -23.00 10.09
CA THR A 203 -8.13 -24.18 9.77
C THR A 203 -7.72 -24.80 8.44
N ALA A 204 -8.13 -26.05 8.21
CA ALA A 204 -8.00 -26.70 6.89
C ALA A 204 -8.79 -25.98 5.79
N GLU A 205 -9.85 -25.26 6.16
CA GLU A 205 -10.61 -24.43 5.23
C GLU A 205 -9.84 -23.17 4.83
N GLN A 206 -9.21 -22.50 5.79
CA GLN A 206 -8.39 -21.31 5.54
C GLN A 206 -7.16 -21.63 4.70
N THR A 207 -6.43 -22.68 5.08
CA THR A 207 -5.21 -23.10 4.35
C THR A 207 -5.53 -23.81 3.05
N GLY A 208 -6.71 -24.44 2.91
CA GLY A 208 -6.98 -25.34 1.80
C GLY A 208 -6.36 -26.73 1.99
N ARG A 209 -6.78 -27.67 1.12
CA ARG A 209 -6.42 -29.09 1.24
C ARG A 209 -4.96 -29.37 0.86
N GLU A 210 -4.45 -28.73 -0.18
CA GLU A 210 -3.10 -28.94 -0.71
C GLU A 210 -2.67 -27.70 -1.49
N TRP A 211 -1.37 -27.40 -1.50
CA TRP A 211 -0.78 -26.31 -2.28
C TRP A 211 0.10 -26.91 -3.37
N ARG A 212 -0.40 -26.94 -4.60
CA ARG A 212 0.31 -27.51 -5.75
C ARG A 212 0.83 -26.42 -6.68
N VAL A 213 0.07 -25.34 -6.80
CA VAL A 213 0.40 -24.21 -7.67
C VAL A 213 0.41 -22.90 -6.89
N LYS A 214 1.03 -21.86 -7.46
CA LYS A 214 1.12 -20.53 -6.84
C LYS A 214 -0.26 -19.97 -6.47
N GLY A 215 -1.27 -20.22 -7.30
CA GLY A 215 -2.66 -19.82 -7.04
C GLY A 215 -3.24 -20.40 -5.74
N ASP A 216 -2.91 -21.64 -5.38
CA ASP A 216 -3.39 -22.27 -4.14
C ASP A 216 -2.85 -21.53 -2.92
N VAL A 217 -1.57 -21.16 -2.96
CA VAL A 217 -0.88 -20.45 -1.89
C VAL A 217 -1.44 -19.03 -1.75
N VAL A 218 -1.61 -18.29 -2.86
CA VAL A 218 -2.18 -16.93 -2.84
C VAL A 218 -3.60 -16.93 -2.27
N ALA A 219 -4.45 -17.88 -2.68
CA ALA A 219 -5.79 -18.02 -2.15
C ALA A 219 -5.79 -18.36 -0.64
N ALA A 220 -4.76 -19.04 -0.14
CA ALA A 220 -4.61 -19.30 1.30
C ALA A 220 -4.17 -18.05 2.08
N ILE A 221 -3.28 -17.22 1.53
CA ILE A 221 -2.85 -15.96 2.16
C ILE A 221 -4.07 -15.09 2.50
N GLU A 222 -4.99 -14.94 1.55
CA GLU A 222 -6.23 -14.17 1.73
C GLU A 222 -7.10 -14.74 2.85
N ARG A 223 -7.35 -16.06 2.85
CA ARG A 223 -8.30 -16.70 3.77
C ARG A 223 -7.80 -16.86 5.20
N VAL A 224 -6.48 -16.93 5.40
CA VAL A 224 -5.87 -17.14 6.72
C VAL A 224 -5.96 -15.90 7.60
N ASP A 225 -6.17 -14.73 6.99
CA ASP A 225 -6.33 -13.43 7.66
C ASP A 225 -5.18 -13.14 8.64
N TRP A 226 -3.97 -13.32 8.15
CA TRP A 226 -2.74 -13.33 8.94
C TRP A 226 -2.43 -11.97 9.61
N MET A 227 -2.94 -10.87 9.06
CA MET A 227 -2.68 -9.50 9.53
C MET A 227 -3.25 -9.21 10.92
N TRP A 228 -4.30 -9.92 11.33
CA TRP A 228 -4.94 -9.76 12.64
C TRP A 228 -4.44 -10.77 13.68
N ARG A 229 -3.36 -11.50 13.37
CA ARG A 229 -2.77 -12.51 14.24
C ARG A 229 -1.47 -12.00 14.90
N SER A 230 -0.80 -12.88 15.65
CA SER A 230 0.49 -12.59 16.30
C SER A 230 1.60 -12.27 15.29
N GLY A 231 2.65 -11.58 15.75
CA GLY A 231 3.76 -11.14 14.88
C GLY A 231 4.52 -12.27 14.15
N GLU A 232 4.45 -13.51 14.63
CA GLU A 232 4.99 -14.68 13.93
C GLU A 232 4.32 -14.96 12.58
N TRP A 233 3.04 -14.59 12.43
CA TRP A 233 2.32 -14.71 11.16
C TRP A 233 2.88 -13.80 10.08
N PHE A 234 3.57 -12.72 10.45
CA PHE A 234 4.28 -11.89 9.50
C PHE A 234 5.51 -12.61 8.91
N ALA A 235 6.21 -13.43 9.71
CA ALA A 235 7.31 -14.27 9.21
C ALA A 235 6.77 -15.38 8.27
N TRP A 236 5.65 -15.99 8.63
CA TRP A 236 4.95 -16.95 7.75
C TRP A 236 4.53 -16.30 6.43
N TRP A 237 3.92 -15.11 6.48
CA TRP A 237 3.51 -14.37 5.28
C TRP A 237 4.70 -14.10 4.35
N ARG A 238 5.85 -13.65 4.89
CA ARG A 238 7.07 -13.49 4.09
C ARG A 238 7.54 -14.80 3.44
N GLY A 239 7.37 -15.93 4.13
CA GLY A 239 7.73 -17.25 3.61
C GLY A 239 6.83 -17.69 2.45
N VAL A 240 5.51 -17.58 2.61
CA VAL A 240 4.56 -17.91 1.53
C VAL A 240 4.67 -16.93 0.35
N ALA A 241 4.97 -15.66 0.62
CA ALA A 241 5.24 -14.69 -0.44
C ALA A 241 6.50 -15.04 -1.24
N ALA A 242 7.61 -15.36 -0.56
CA ALA A 242 8.85 -15.79 -1.21
C ALA A 242 8.64 -17.07 -2.05
N LEU A 243 7.84 -18.02 -1.57
CA LEU A 243 7.47 -19.23 -2.32
C LEU A 243 6.71 -18.90 -3.62
N VAL A 244 5.73 -18.01 -3.54
CA VAL A 244 4.89 -17.61 -4.68
C VAL A 244 5.67 -16.75 -5.69
N ASP A 245 6.43 -15.79 -5.19
CA ASP A 245 7.16 -14.82 -6.01
C ASP A 245 8.46 -15.41 -6.60
N GLY A 246 8.89 -16.58 -6.12
CA GLY A 246 10.04 -17.31 -6.65
C GLY A 246 11.38 -16.75 -6.17
N ASP A 247 11.47 -16.34 -4.90
CA ASP A 247 12.69 -15.88 -4.25
C ASP A 247 13.29 -16.99 -3.36
N PRO A 248 14.21 -17.82 -3.89
CA PRO A 248 14.73 -18.98 -3.15
C PRO A 248 15.59 -18.58 -1.95
N LEU A 249 16.27 -17.42 -1.98
CA LEU A 249 17.12 -16.96 -0.88
C LEU A 249 16.26 -16.51 0.30
N GLN A 250 15.21 -15.72 0.03
CA GLN A 250 14.26 -15.34 1.06
C GLN A 250 13.51 -16.54 1.59
N LEU A 251 13.06 -17.45 0.71
CA LEU A 251 12.34 -18.65 1.12
C LEU A 251 13.17 -19.51 2.09
N ALA A 252 14.44 -19.79 1.76
CA ALA A 252 15.33 -20.56 2.62
C ALA A 252 15.48 -19.91 4.00
N ALA A 253 15.77 -18.60 4.04
CA ALA A 253 15.90 -17.87 5.30
C ALA A 253 14.63 -17.89 6.14
N ARG A 254 13.44 -17.80 5.51
CA ARG A 254 12.16 -17.85 6.23
C ARG A 254 11.84 -19.25 6.77
N LEU A 255 12.16 -20.31 6.01
CA LEU A 255 11.97 -21.68 6.46
C LEU A 255 12.86 -22.02 7.66
N GLU A 256 14.09 -21.52 7.69
CA GLU A 256 14.99 -21.66 8.85
C GLU A 256 14.42 -20.98 10.11
N GLU A 257 13.91 -19.75 9.99
CA GLU A 257 13.27 -19.04 11.11
C GLU A 257 12.05 -19.79 11.64
N ILE A 258 11.20 -20.29 10.73
CA ILE A 258 10.00 -21.07 11.06
C ILE A 258 10.38 -22.38 11.78
N ALA A 259 11.43 -23.06 11.33
CA ALA A 259 11.92 -24.28 11.95
C ALA A 259 12.51 -24.02 13.34
N ALA A 260 13.17 -22.88 13.56
CA ALA A 260 13.73 -22.50 14.86
C ALA A 260 12.67 -22.06 15.88
N ALA A 261 11.50 -21.60 15.42
CA ALA A 261 10.38 -21.18 16.26
C ALA A 261 9.36 -22.32 16.56
N SER A 262 9.52 -23.48 15.91
CA SER A 262 8.66 -24.67 16.07
C SER A 262 9.14 -25.60 17.19
#